data_AF-A0A8J5SJK4-F1
#
_entry.id   AF-A0A8J5SJK4-F1
#
_cell.length_a   1.000
_cell.length_b   1.000
_cell.length_c   1.000
_cell.angle_alpha   90.00
_cell.angle_beta   90.00
_cell.angle_gamma   90.00
#
_symmetry.space_group_name_H-M   'P 1'
#
loop_
_entity.id
_entity.type
_entity.pdbx_description
1 polymer ?
#
loop_
_entity_poly.entity_id
_entity_poly.type
_entity_poly.pdbx_seq_one_letter_code
_entity_poly.pdbx_strand_id
1 'polypeptide(L)'
;MGLAHTLLPFPLPDCPLHPGSSALLGTRVRAQEGGTTEREGRGQVHRKLLSRTQSVAEREGARSRAGARVGAGEREMKDKGGSRAAVDERYAQWKSLIPVLYDWFANHNLVWPSLSCRWGPQFENGTYKNRQRLYLSEQTDGTAPNTLVIANCEVVKPRVAAAEHISQFNEEARSPFVKKYKTLIHPGEVNRIRELPQSSKIIATHTDSPDVLIWDVEAQPDRHAVLEATESHPDLILTGHKENAEYALAMCPAEPYVLSGGKDKSVVWWNIQDHTSTLGDSSKTESSPGASGSKLSGKTVNDNDSPKVEPRGIFHGHSSTVEDVQFCPSSAQEFCSVGDDSCLILWDARTGTSPAVKVEKAHGGDVHCVDWNLHDVNYILTGSADNSVCMWDRRNLGSGGAGTPIHKFEGHKAAVLCVQWSPDKASVFGSSAEDGFLNVWDHEKIGKKKNPNSPAGLFFQHAGHRDKIVDFHWNSSDPWTIVSVSDDGESTGGGGTLQIWRMTDLIYRPEDEVLAELENFKAHLASCAPRS
;
A
#
# COMPACT_ATOMS: atom_id res chain seq x y z
N MET A 1 61.66 -3.12 -17.32
CA MET A 1 61.78 -2.20 -18.46
C MET A 1 60.34 -1.86 -18.85
N GLY A 2 59.77 -0.73 -18.41
CA GLY A 2 59.92 0.62 -18.98
C GLY A 2 59.10 0.71 -20.28
N LEU A 3 58.23 1.67 -20.58
CA LEU A 3 57.94 3.01 -20.06
C LEU A 3 56.59 3.45 -20.68
N ALA A 4 55.93 4.41 -20.03
CA ALA A 4 54.79 5.16 -20.54
C ALA A 4 55.14 6.07 -21.74
N HIS A 5 54.15 6.48 -22.54
CA HIS A 5 54.12 7.83 -23.12
C HIS A 5 52.69 8.30 -23.48
N THR A 6 52.40 9.48 -22.95
CA THR A 6 51.27 10.41 -23.12
C THR A 6 51.20 11.02 -24.52
N LEU A 7 50.02 11.50 -24.97
CA LEU A 7 49.77 12.88 -25.45
C LEU A 7 48.30 13.08 -25.94
N LEU A 8 47.69 14.18 -25.47
CA LEU A 8 46.38 14.77 -25.86
C LEU A 8 46.58 15.82 -27.00
N PRO A 9 45.67 16.81 -27.22
CA PRO A 9 44.47 16.85 -28.08
C PRO A 9 44.56 18.02 -29.12
N PHE A 10 43.49 18.35 -29.88
CA PHE A 10 43.16 19.68 -30.52
C PHE A 10 42.05 19.49 -31.61
N PRO A 11 41.39 20.54 -32.20
CA PRO A 11 40.54 21.61 -31.64
C PRO A 11 39.16 21.77 -32.36
N LEU A 12 38.38 22.78 -31.91
CA LEU A 12 37.19 23.44 -32.49
C LEU A 12 37.34 23.91 -33.96
N PRO A 13 36.25 24.39 -34.59
CA PRO A 13 36.19 25.85 -34.79
C PRO A 13 34.82 26.52 -34.55
N ASP A 14 34.92 27.81 -34.20
CA ASP A 14 33.87 28.83 -34.03
C ASP A 14 33.51 29.58 -35.34
N CYS A 15 32.46 30.43 -35.22
CA CYS A 15 32.22 31.76 -35.84
C CYS A 15 31.34 31.86 -37.13
N PRO A 16 30.77 33.06 -37.48
CA PRO A 16 30.19 34.16 -36.65
C PRO A 16 29.08 35.08 -37.32
N LEU A 17 28.72 36.21 -36.65
CA LEU A 17 28.25 37.56 -37.13
C LEU A 17 26.75 37.78 -37.53
N HIS A 18 26.02 38.90 -37.29
CA HIS A 18 26.14 40.16 -36.51
C HIS A 18 24.78 40.99 -36.62
N PRO A 19 24.62 42.31 -36.31
CA PRO A 19 23.59 42.85 -35.39
C PRO A 19 22.62 43.94 -35.97
N GLY A 20 21.75 44.53 -35.14
CA GLY A 20 20.98 45.75 -35.45
C GLY A 20 20.10 46.27 -34.29
N SER A 21 20.07 47.58 -34.04
CA SER A 21 19.66 48.25 -32.79
C SER A 21 18.26 48.90 -32.82
N SER A 22 17.65 49.20 -31.66
CA SER A 22 17.10 50.54 -31.31
C SER A 22 16.51 50.56 -29.88
N ALA A 23 16.74 51.68 -29.18
CA ALA A 23 16.40 51.99 -27.80
C ALA A 23 15.00 52.59 -27.61
N LEU A 24 14.51 52.68 -26.36
CA LEU A 24 14.07 53.93 -25.70
C LEU A 24 13.71 53.74 -24.21
N LEU A 25 13.74 54.88 -23.50
CA LEU A 25 13.91 55.14 -22.07
C LEU A 25 12.76 54.71 -21.13
N GLY A 26 13.10 54.49 -19.86
CA GLY A 26 12.16 54.49 -18.73
C GLY A 26 12.86 54.49 -17.36
N THR A 27 12.63 55.53 -16.57
CA THR A 27 13.42 56.06 -15.45
C THR A 27 13.41 55.24 -14.15
N ARG A 28 14.52 55.31 -13.39
CA ARG A 28 14.70 54.85 -11.99
C ARG A 28 13.89 55.69 -10.99
N VAL A 29 13.42 55.06 -9.90
CA VAL A 29 13.39 55.64 -8.55
C VAL A 29 13.86 54.58 -7.53
N ARG A 30 14.69 55.01 -6.58
CA ARG A 30 15.34 54.25 -5.50
C ARG A 30 14.45 54.13 -4.26
N ALA A 31 14.52 52.94 -3.65
CA ALA A 31 14.64 52.59 -2.22
C ALA A 31 14.07 53.49 -1.12
N GLN A 32 13.36 52.86 -0.17
CA GLN A 32 13.64 53.09 1.25
C GLN A 32 13.33 51.85 2.11
N GLU A 33 14.21 51.65 3.09
CA GLU A 33 14.30 50.56 4.05
C GLU A 33 13.21 50.61 5.12
N GLY A 34 12.92 49.45 5.71
CA GLY A 34 12.16 49.32 6.94
C GLY A 34 12.40 47.95 7.56
N GLY A 35 13.52 47.80 8.27
CA GLY A 35 13.79 46.62 9.09
C GLY A 35 13.04 46.68 10.42
N THR A 36 12.45 45.56 10.82
CA THR A 36 12.30 45.20 12.24
C THR A 36 12.47 43.70 12.40
N THR A 37 13.32 43.37 13.36
CA THR A 37 13.69 42.05 13.86
C THR A 37 12.56 41.42 14.66
N GLU A 38 12.29 40.13 14.47
CA GLU A 38 12.02 39.21 15.58
C GLU A 38 12.28 37.76 15.15
N ARG A 39 13.36 37.20 15.70
CA ARG A 39 13.58 35.76 15.85
C ARG A 39 12.79 35.34 17.07
N GLU A 40 11.84 34.42 16.91
CA GLU A 40 11.60 33.25 17.76
C GLU A 40 10.31 32.55 17.31
N GLY A 41 10.32 31.21 17.27
CA GLY A 41 9.10 30.41 17.06
C GLY A 41 8.93 29.73 15.70
N ARG A 42 9.93 28.96 15.22
CA ARG A 42 9.71 27.91 14.21
C ARG A 42 10.11 26.56 14.78
N GLY A 43 9.14 25.94 15.45
CA GLY A 43 9.27 24.61 16.05
C GLY A 43 7.94 24.10 16.59
N GLN A 44 6.83 24.32 15.87
CA GLN A 44 5.51 23.81 16.24
C GLN A 44 4.48 23.98 15.11
N VAL A 45 4.75 23.42 13.92
CA VAL A 45 3.73 23.37 12.84
C VAL A 45 3.57 21.97 12.23
N HIS A 46 4.39 21.00 12.63
CA HIS A 46 4.38 19.64 12.09
C HIS A 46 3.40 18.66 12.79
N ARG A 47 2.44 19.17 13.58
CA ARG A 47 1.56 18.33 14.43
C ARG A 47 0.06 18.50 14.20
N LYS A 48 -0.36 19.06 13.06
CA LYS A 48 -1.78 19.40 12.85
C LYS A 48 -2.45 18.87 11.58
N LEU A 49 -1.82 17.98 10.82
CA LEU A 49 -2.47 17.36 9.65
C LEU A 49 -2.70 15.85 9.72
N LEU A 50 -2.01 15.12 10.62
CA LEU A 50 -2.22 13.68 10.82
C LEU A 50 -3.17 13.33 11.98
N SER A 51 -3.84 14.33 12.59
CA SER A 51 -4.90 14.13 13.59
C SER A 51 -6.31 14.10 12.96
N ARG A 52 -6.43 13.80 11.65
CA ARG A 52 -7.72 13.83 10.95
C ARG A 52 -8.43 12.48 10.83
N THR A 53 -7.82 11.40 11.30
CA THR A 53 -8.53 10.19 11.76
C THR A 53 -9.20 10.38 13.14
N GLN A 54 -9.07 11.56 13.75
CA GLN A 54 -9.54 11.88 15.09
C GLN A 54 -10.87 12.66 15.11
N SER A 55 -11.91 12.18 14.40
CA SER A 55 -13.26 12.79 14.51
C SER A 55 -14.36 11.91 15.10
N VAL A 56 -14.07 10.65 15.46
CA VAL A 56 -15.08 9.74 16.03
C VAL A 56 -14.88 9.47 17.53
N ALA A 57 -13.65 9.54 18.06
CA ALA A 57 -13.39 9.23 19.48
C ALA A 57 -13.64 10.36 20.50
N GLU A 58 -13.79 11.63 20.08
CA GLU A 58 -13.99 12.76 21.02
C GLU A 58 -15.45 13.03 21.42
N ARG A 59 -16.43 12.28 20.89
CA ARG A 59 -17.85 12.49 21.24
C ARG A 59 -18.36 11.64 22.41
N GLU A 60 -17.63 10.62 22.86
CA GLU A 60 -18.07 9.77 23.99
C GLU A 60 -17.41 10.10 25.34
N GLY A 61 -16.40 10.97 25.39
CA GLY A 61 -15.74 11.39 26.65
C GLY A 61 -16.33 12.62 27.35
N ALA A 62 -17.17 13.41 26.66
CA ALA A 62 -17.57 14.75 27.11
C ALA A 62 -18.75 14.79 28.11
N ARG A 63 -18.89 13.78 28.98
CA ARG A 63 -19.81 13.78 30.12
C ARG A 63 -19.22 13.18 31.40
N SER A 64 -17.96 13.47 31.73
CA SER A 64 -17.58 13.66 33.14
C SER A 64 -16.23 14.36 33.25
N ARG A 65 -16.05 15.15 34.31
CA ARG A 65 -14.80 15.80 34.75
C ARG A 65 -14.52 17.18 34.15
N ALA A 66 -15.30 18.15 34.62
CA ALA A 66 -14.78 19.50 34.85
C ALA A 66 -14.02 19.50 36.20
N GLY A 67 -12.69 19.68 36.16
CA GLY A 67 -11.89 19.93 37.36
C GLY A 67 -10.46 19.41 37.25
N ALA A 68 -9.48 20.33 37.43
CA ALA A 68 -8.03 20.14 37.49
C ALA A 68 -7.27 20.10 36.14
N ARG A 69 -6.84 21.28 35.68
CA ARG A 69 -5.94 21.45 34.52
C ARG A 69 -4.77 22.37 34.87
N VAL A 70 -3.76 21.84 35.57
CA VAL A 70 -2.36 22.29 35.53
C VAL A 70 -1.49 21.08 35.92
N GLY A 71 -0.80 20.44 34.96
CA GLY A 71 0.06 19.27 35.22
C GLY A 71 0.09 18.16 34.15
N ALA A 72 -0.68 18.28 33.05
CA ALA A 72 -0.79 17.22 32.03
C ALA A 72 0.36 17.19 31.00
N GLY A 73 0.96 18.34 30.66
CA GLY A 73 1.96 18.44 29.58
C GLY A 73 3.30 17.74 29.86
N GLU A 74 3.75 17.70 31.12
CA GLU A 74 4.98 16.98 31.48
C GLU A 74 4.78 15.47 31.58
N ARG A 75 3.55 15.01 31.86
CA ARG A 75 3.21 13.57 31.90
C ARG A 75 3.12 12.99 30.50
N GLU A 76 2.50 13.68 29.53
CA GLU A 76 2.43 13.22 28.13
C GLU A 76 3.81 13.13 27.44
N MET A 77 4.73 14.08 27.71
CA MET A 77 6.09 14.00 27.17
C MET A 77 6.90 12.85 27.78
N LYS A 78 6.75 12.59 29.09
CA LYS A 78 7.38 11.44 29.75
C LYS A 78 6.81 10.11 29.27
N ASP A 79 5.51 10.03 29.02
CA ASP A 79 4.82 8.82 28.56
C ASP A 79 5.18 8.48 27.10
N LYS A 80 5.27 9.49 26.22
CA LYS A 80 5.80 9.33 24.85
C LYS A 80 7.28 8.94 24.82
N GLY A 81 8.11 9.51 25.71
CA GLY A 81 9.52 9.16 25.84
C GLY A 81 9.72 7.71 26.34
N GLY A 82 8.90 7.26 27.29
CA GLY A 82 8.90 5.87 27.78
C GLY A 82 8.39 4.86 26.74
N SER A 83 7.34 5.22 26.00
CA SER A 83 6.79 4.40 24.92
C SER A 83 7.79 4.21 23.78
N ARG A 84 8.52 5.26 23.39
CA ARG A 84 9.52 5.18 22.30
C ARG A 84 10.72 4.32 22.66
N ALA A 85 11.26 4.47 23.87
CA ALA A 85 12.36 3.63 24.34
C ALA A 85 11.99 2.12 24.34
N ALA A 86 10.76 1.79 24.71
CA ALA A 86 10.27 0.41 24.67
C ALA A 86 10.15 -0.14 23.22
N VAL A 87 9.72 0.70 22.27
CA VAL A 87 9.68 0.34 20.84
C VAL A 87 11.09 0.11 20.30
N ASP A 88 12.04 0.98 20.62
CA ASP A 88 13.43 0.85 20.17
C ASP A 88 14.12 -0.39 20.77
N GLU A 89 13.86 -0.69 22.05
CA GLU A 89 14.35 -1.93 22.68
C GLU A 89 13.76 -3.18 22.02
N ARG A 90 12.44 -3.21 21.80
CA ARG A 90 11.75 -4.29 21.09
C ARG A 90 12.36 -4.49 19.70
N TYR A 91 12.56 -3.40 18.97
CA TYR A 91 13.13 -3.43 17.63
C TYR A 91 14.58 -3.94 17.64
N ALA A 92 15.41 -3.53 18.60
CA ALA A 92 16.77 -4.02 18.74
C ALA A 92 16.82 -5.54 19.03
N GLN A 93 15.93 -6.03 19.89
CA GLN A 93 15.78 -7.47 20.13
C GLN A 93 15.36 -8.20 18.86
N TRP A 94 14.34 -7.71 18.16
CA TRP A 94 13.88 -8.27 16.89
C TRP A 94 15.00 -8.29 15.83
N LYS A 95 15.79 -7.22 15.72
CA LYS A 95 16.90 -7.11 14.77
C LYS A 95 17.93 -8.23 14.95
N SER A 96 18.21 -8.63 16.18
CA SER A 96 19.11 -9.74 16.48
C SER A 96 18.59 -11.11 16.00
N LEU A 97 17.27 -11.23 15.81
CA LEU A 97 16.59 -12.46 15.40
C LEU A 97 16.36 -12.55 13.90
N ILE A 98 16.62 -11.49 13.12
CA ILE A 98 16.38 -11.47 11.67
C ILE A 98 17.00 -12.70 10.96
N PRO A 99 18.27 -13.09 11.21
CA PRO A 99 18.89 -14.23 10.54
C PRO A 99 18.22 -15.59 10.82
N VAL A 100 17.39 -15.67 11.87
CA VAL A 100 16.70 -16.89 12.28
C VAL A 100 15.23 -16.87 11.83
N LEU A 101 14.60 -15.70 11.78
CA LEU A 101 13.17 -15.57 11.49
C LEU A 101 12.86 -15.45 10.00
N TYR A 102 13.82 -15.01 9.19
CA TYR A 102 13.59 -14.70 7.77
C TYR A 102 14.58 -15.39 6.86
N ASP A 103 14.08 -15.98 5.79
CA ASP A 103 14.91 -16.46 4.66
C ASP A 103 15.36 -15.30 3.78
N TRP A 104 14.60 -14.20 3.77
CA TRP A 104 14.96 -12.98 3.06
C TRP A 104 14.38 -11.78 3.79
N PHE A 105 15.17 -10.73 3.95
CA PHE A 105 14.76 -9.47 4.54
C PHE A 105 15.45 -8.31 3.82
N ALA A 106 14.68 -7.29 3.48
CA ALA A 106 15.16 -6.04 2.89
C ALA A 106 14.39 -4.87 3.48
N ASN A 107 15.11 -3.82 3.87
CA ASN A 107 14.55 -2.56 4.36
C ASN A 107 14.91 -1.44 3.39
N HIS A 108 13.95 -0.59 3.06
CA HIS A 108 14.15 0.56 2.19
C HIS A 108 13.52 1.80 2.83
N ASN A 109 14.37 2.76 3.21
CA ASN A 109 13.89 4.01 3.75
C ASN A 109 13.29 4.90 2.67
N LEU A 110 12.11 5.43 2.96
CA LEU A 110 11.35 6.29 2.07
C LEU A 110 11.67 7.76 2.38
N VAL A 111 11.65 8.60 1.35
CA VAL A 111 11.74 10.07 1.56
C VAL A 111 10.44 10.59 2.14
N TRP A 112 9.34 10.10 1.57
CA TRP A 112 7.98 10.48 1.87
C TRP A 112 7.20 9.25 2.31
N PRO A 113 6.24 9.40 3.24
CA PRO A 113 5.38 8.29 3.62
C PRO A 113 4.66 7.68 2.41
N SER A 114 4.52 6.36 2.47
CA SER A 114 3.74 5.61 1.49
C SER A 114 2.49 5.06 2.18
N LEU A 115 1.32 5.47 1.72
CA LEU A 115 0.02 4.99 2.18
C LEU A 115 -0.38 3.65 1.56
N SER A 116 0.17 3.30 0.39
CA SER A 116 -0.11 2.02 -0.27
C SER A 116 1.13 1.41 -0.91
N CYS A 117 1.20 0.08 -0.88
CA CYS A 117 2.23 -0.68 -1.59
C CYS A 117 1.62 -1.91 -2.28
N ARG A 118 2.04 -2.18 -3.51
CA ARG A 118 1.56 -3.33 -4.29
C ARG A 118 2.66 -3.98 -5.10
N TRP A 119 2.71 -5.30 -5.06
CA TRP A 119 3.49 -6.09 -6.01
C TRP A 119 2.85 -5.96 -7.39
N GLY A 120 3.66 -5.72 -8.41
CA GLY A 120 3.22 -5.75 -9.79
C GLY A 120 3.71 -7.01 -10.52
N PRO A 121 3.64 -7.03 -11.86
CA PRO A 121 4.01 -8.19 -12.64
C PRO A 121 5.49 -8.55 -12.48
N GLN A 122 5.76 -9.86 -12.48
CA GLN A 122 7.09 -10.38 -12.73
C GLN A 122 7.40 -10.30 -14.22
N PHE A 123 8.48 -9.59 -14.56
CA PHE A 123 8.93 -9.39 -15.93
C PHE A 123 10.28 -10.04 -16.24
N GLU A 124 10.99 -10.55 -15.23
CA GLU A 124 12.24 -11.30 -15.40
C GLU A 124 12.33 -12.46 -14.41
N ASN A 125 12.69 -13.64 -14.90
CA ASN A 125 12.97 -14.83 -14.09
C ASN A 125 14.44 -15.22 -14.25
N GLY A 126 15.23 -15.01 -13.21
CA GLY A 126 16.66 -15.31 -13.21
C GLY A 126 16.99 -16.56 -12.38
N THR A 127 18.23 -17.05 -12.47
CA THR A 127 18.68 -18.23 -11.72
C THR A 127 18.59 -18.02 -10.21
N TYR A 128 18.99 -16.85 -9.72
CA TYR A 128 19.13 -16.55 -8.29
C TYR A 128 18.14 -15.49 -7.78
N LYS A 129 17.60 -14.68 -8.69
CA LYS A 129 16.69 -13.58 -8.38
C LYS A 129 15.70 -13.38 -9.52
N ASN A 130 14.48 -13.00 -9.18
CA ASN A 130 13.47 -12.54 -10.12
C ASN A 130 13.42 -11.02 -10.11
N ARG A 131 12.87 -10.40 -11.16
CA ARG A 131 12.55 -8.97 -11.15
C ARG A 131 11.06 -8.77 -11.34
N GLN A 132 10.51 -7.97 -10.44
CA GLN A 132 9.09 -7.65 -10.38
C GLN A 132 8.91 -6.15 -10.26
N ARG A 133 7.77 -5.66 -10.75
CA ARG A 133 7.35 -4.28 -10.47
C ARG A 133 6.91 -4.18 -9.01
N LEU A 134 7.08 -2.99 -8.44
CA LEU A 134 6.57 -2.62 -7.13
C LEU A 134 6.01 -1.19 -7.26
N TYR A 135 4.76 -1.01 -6.84
CA TYR A 135 4.08 0.29 -6.88
C TYR A 135 4.00 0.87 -5.47
N LEU A 136 4.35 2.15 -5.33
CA LEU A 136 4.35 2.88 -4.06
C LEU A 136 3.75 4.26 -4.26
N SER A 137 3.04 4.73 -3.24
CA SER A 137 2.64 6.13 -3.11
C SER A 137 3.75 6.94 -2.42
N GLU A 138 3.86 8.23 -2.73
CA GLU A 138 4.61 9.19 -1.91
C GLU A 138 3.68 10.35 -1.56
N GLN A 139 3.34 10.46 -0.27
CA GLN A 139 2.55 11.55 0.30
C GLN A 139 3.50 12.66 0.76
N THR A 140 3.35 13.85 0.18
CA THR A 140 4.23 14.98 0.42
C THR A 140 3.56 16.04 1.29
N ASP A 141 4.35 16.93 1.90
CA ASP A 141 3.84 18.04 2.71
C ASP A 141 3.50 19.30 1.89
N GLY A 142 3.45 19.17 0.56
CA GLY A 142 3.25 20.27 -0.40
C GLY A 142 4.53 20.99 -0.82
N THR A 143 5.70 20.65 -0.26
CA THR A 143 7.00 21.17 -0.76
C THR A 143 7.50 20.46 -2.02
N ALA A 144 6.90 19.31 -2.33
CA ALA A 144 7.02 18.56 -3.56
C ALA A 144 5.61 18.11 -3.99
N PRO A 145 5.37 17.72 -5.25
CA PRO A 145 4.10 17.13 -5.62
C PRO A 145 4.01 15.68 -5.14
N ASN A 146 2.79 15.20 -4.89
CA ASN A 146 2.53 13.79 -4.61
C ASN A 146 2.92 12.93 -5.81
N THR A 147 3.41 11.72 -5.54
CA THR A 147 3.87 10.84 -6.61
C THR A 147 3.35 9.41 -6.48
N LEU A 148 3.19 8.79 -7.63
CA LEU A 148 3.10 7.35 -7.77
C LEU A 148 4.46 6.86 -8.30
N VAL A 149 5.14 6.07 -7.49
CA VAL A 149 6.46 5.50 -7.79
C VAL A 149 6.30 4.08 -8.30
N ILE A 150 6.85 3.83 -9.49
CA ILE A 150 7.02 2.49 -10.03
C ILE A 150 8.47 2.12 -9.85
N ALA A 151 8.73 1.05 -9.10
CA ALA A 151 10.04 0.52 -8.83
C ALA A 151 10.23 -0.87 -9.43
N ASN A 152 11.50 -1.21 -9.68
CA ASN A 152 11.96 -2.54 -9.99
C ASN A 152 12.51 -3.17 -8.71
N CYS A 153 11.86 -4.24 -8.28
CA CYS A 153 12.30 -5.03 -7.14
C CYS A 153 13.04 -6.29 -7.63
N GLU A 154 14.23 -6.53 -7.09
CA GLU A 154 14.97 -7.78 -7.24
C GLU A 154 14.57 -8.73 -6.09
N VAL A 155 13.73 -9.72 -6.41
CA VAL A 155 13.23 -10.73 -5.46
C VAL A 155 14.22 -11.88 -5.39
N VAL A 156 14.91 -12.03 -4.26
CA VAL A 156 15.93 -13.07 -4.06
C VAL A 156 15.25 -14.43 -3.85
N LYS A 157 15.60 -15.45 -4.63
CA LYS A 157 15.01 -16.78 -4.50
C LYS A 157 15.38 -17.43 -3.15
N PRO A 158 14.53 -18.33 -2.61
CA PRO A 158 14.85 -19.07 -1.39
C PRO A 158 16.20 -19.79 -1.50
N ARG A 159 16.92 -19.88 -0.37
CA ARG A 159 18.20 -20.62 -0.24
C ARG A 159 19.36 -20.13 -1.14
N VAL A 160 19.20 -18.99 -1.80
CA VAL A 160 20.31 -18.17 -2.28
C VAL A 160 20.93 -17.46 -1.07
N ALA A 161 22.20 -17.05 -1.13
CA ALA A 161 23.01 -16.47 -0.03
C ALA A 161 22.44 -15.17 0.62
N ALA A 162 21.19 -15.19 1.07
CA ALA A 162 20.51 -14.11 1.76
C ALA A 162 21.16 -13.82 3.12
N ALA A 163 21.83 -14.80 3.74
CA ALA A 163 22.54 -14.63 5.00
C ALA A 163 23.58 -13.50 4.95
N GLU A 164 24.33 -13.35 3.85
CA GLU A 164 25.30 -12.25 3.69
C GLU A 164 24.60 -10.90 3.67
N HIS A 165 23.52 -10.77 2.89
CA HIS A 165 22.74 -9.53 2.80
C HIS A 165 22.04 -9.18 4.12
N ILE A 166 21.46 -10.18 4.80
CA ILE A 166 20.82 -10.02 6.09
C ILE A 166 21.84 -9.55 7.14
N SER A 167 23.06 -10.09 7.12
CA SER A 167 24.12 -9.69 8.06
C SER A 167 24.60 -8.24 7.86
N GLN A 168 24.46 -7.70 6.65
CA GLN A 168 24.86 -6.34 6.29
C GLN A 168 23.69 -5.33 6.40
N PHE A 169 22.55 -5.75 6.92
CA PHE A 169 21.37 -4.92 7.05
C PHE A 169 21.65 -3.64 7.86
N ASN A 170 21.34 -2.50 7.24
CA ASN A 170 21.26 -1.20 7.90
C ASN A 170 19.84 -0.61 7.78
N GLU A 171 19.29 -0.16 8.91
CA GLU A 171 17.98 0.49 9.04
C GLU A 171 17.95 1.92 8.51
N GLU A 172 19.09 2.60 8.35
CA GLU A 172 19.13 3.92 7.71
C GLU A 172 19.28 3.85 6.18
N ALA A 173 19.58 2.67 5.65
CA ALA A 173 19.92 2.50 4.24
C ALA A 173 18.70 2.25 3.36
N ARG A 174 18.81 2.67 2.11
CA ARG A 174 17.90 2.22 1.04
C ARG A 174 18.35 0.86 0.53
N SER A 175 17.42 -0.08 0.48
CA SER A 175 17.68 -1.41 -0.07
C SER A 175 18.20 -1.33 -1.51
N PRO A 176 19.29 -2.04 -1.86
CA PRO A 176 19.76 -2.18 -3.24
C PRO A 176 18.80 -3.01 -4.11
N PHE A 177 17.87 -3.75 -3.49
CA PHE A 177 16.89 -4.57 -4.19
C PHE A 177 15.74 -3.75 -4.77
N VAL A 178 15.52 -2.52 -4.31
CA VAL A 178 14.42 -1.66 -4.79
C VAL A 178 15.00 -0.48 -5.54
N LYS A 179 14.84 -0.46 -6.86
CA LYS A 179 15.36 0.58 -7.75
C LYS A 179 14.19 1.32 -8.41
N LYS A 180 14.10 2.63 -8.19
CA LYS A 180 13.09 3.46 -8.87
C LYS A 180 13.20 3.30 -10.38
N TYR A 181 12.08 3.06 -11.05
CA TYR A 181 11.99 2.91 -12.50
C TYR A 181 11.31 4.10 -13.15
N LYS A 182 10.13 4.48 -12.67
CA LYS A 182 9.39 5.66 -13.13
C LYS A 182 8.73 6.38 -11.94
N THR A 183 8.51 7.66 -12.11
CA THR A 183 7.74 8.51 -11.20
C THR A 183 6.64 9.19 -11.99
N LEU A 184 5.40 9.05 -11.55
CA LEU A 184 4.26 9.80 -12.05
C LEU A 184 3.95 10.88 -11.01
N ILE A 185 3.84 12.13 -11.46
CA ILE A 185 3.32 13.23 -10.64
C ILE A 185 1.81 13.01 -10.56
N HIS A 186 1.31 12.66 -9.38
CA HIS A 186 -0.07 12.26 -9.20
C HIS A 186 -0.91 13.46 -8.75
N PRO A 187 -2.12 13.67 -9.32
CA PRO A 187 -3.04 14.70 -8.84
C PRO A 187 -3.63 14.27 -7.49
N GLY A 188 -3.18 14.92 -6.43
CA GLY A 188 -3.60 14.57 -5.07
C GLY A 188 -2.83 13.39 -4.46
N GLU A 189 -3.17 13.08 -3.22
CA GLU A 189 -2.50 12.04 -2.42
C GLU A 189 -2.88 10.64 -2.89
N VAL A 190 -1.92 9.73 -3.12
CA VAL A 190 -2.25 8.36 -3.51
C VAL A 190 -2.57 7.53 -2.27
N ASN A 191 -3.85 7.36 -1.97
CA ASN A 191 -4.33 6.68 -0.77
C ASN A 191 -4.39 5.15 -0.92
N ARG A 192 -4.70 4.65 -2.11
CA ARG A 192 -4.73 3.22 -2.40
C ARG A 192 -4.39 2.92 -3.84
N ILE A 193 -3.64 1.83 -4.06
CA ILE A 193 -3.28 1.30 -5.38
C ILE A 193 -3.86 -0.10 -5.53
N ARG A 194 -4.41 -0.43 -6.71
CA ARG A 194 -4.82 -1.79 -7.09
C ARG A 194 -4.43 -2.09 -8.53
N GLU A 195 -3.81 -3.24 -8.76
CA GLU A 195 -3.59 -3.75 -10.12
C GLU A 195 -4.84 -4.39 -10.72
N LEU A 196 -4.97 -4.30 -12.04
CA LEU A 196 -5.97 -5.06 -12.80
C LEU A 196 -5.42 -6.48 -13.04
N PRO A 197 -6.01 -7.56 -12.48
CA PRO A 197 -5.44 -8.91 -12.61
C PRO A 197 -5.29 -9.41 -14.05
N GLN A 198 -6.13 -8.91 -14.96
CA GLN A 198 -6.16 -9.25 -16.37
C GLN A 198 -5.10 -8.50 -17.21
N SER A 199 -4.44 -7.47 -16.64
CA SER A 199 -3.46 -6.66 -17.35
C SER A 199 -2.28 -6.29 -16.47
N SER A 200 -1.07 -6.60 -16.95
CA SER A 200 0.18 -6.25 -16.25
C SER A 200 0.52 -4.76 -16.27
N LYS A 201 -0.27 -3.92 -16.95
CA LYS A 201 0.03 -2.50 -17.17
C LYS A 201 -0.94 -1.56 -16.46
N ILE A 202 -2.12 -2.05 -16.12
CA ILE A 202 -3.21 -1.20 -15.65
C ILE A 202 -3.29 -1.25 -14.14
N ILE A 203 -3.30 -0.07 -13.54
CA ILE A 203 -3.59 0.12 -12.12
C ILE A 203 -4.68 1.17 -11.95
N ALA A 204 -5.40 1.07 -10.84
CA ALA A 204 -6.31 2.09 -10.34
C ALA A 204 -5.70 2.74 -9.09
N THR A 205 -5.91 4.05 -8.93
CA THR A 205 -5.56 4.78 -7.72
C THR A 205 -6.76 5.54 -7.17
N HIS A 206 -6.88 5.47 -5.84
CA HIS A 206 -7.70 6.39 -5.08
C HIS A 206 -6.90 7.60 -4.65
N THR A 207 -7.58 8.75 -4.59
CA THR A 207 -6.97 10.03 -4.26
C THR A 207 -7.81 10.81 -3.25
N ASP A 208 -7.35 11.97 -2.82
CA ASP A 208 -8.09 12.90 -1.95
C ASP A 208 -9.18 13.68 -2.72
N SER A 209 -9.85 13.01 -3.67
CA SER A 209 -10.92 13.55 -4.51
C SER A 209 -12.07 12.54 -4.69
N PRO A 210 -13.23 12.96 -5.24
CA PRO A 210 -14.32 12.04 -5.59
C PRO A 210 -14.01 11.13 -6.80
N ASP A 211 -12.99 11.45 -7.58
CA ASP A 211 -12.66 10.71 -8.79
C ASP A 211 -11.66 9.59 -8.51
N VAL A 212 -11.83 8.45 -9.20
CA VAL A 212 -10.86 7.33 -9.20
C VAL A 212 -10.10 7.34 -10.51
N LEU A 213 -8.77 7.17 -10.46
CA LEU A 213 -7.90 7.37 -11.61
C LEU A 213 -7.34 6.03 -12.11
N ILE A 214 -7.37 5.80 -13.43
CA ILE A 214 -6.78 4.61 -14.08
C ILE A 214 -5.54 5.01 -14.86
N TRP A 215 -4.51 4.17 -14.77
CA TRP A 215 -3.21 4.41 -15.37
C TRP A 215 -2.71 3.19 -16.15
N ASP A 216 -2.26 3.39 -17.39
CA ASP A 216 -1.34 2.51 -18.09
C ASP A 216 0.10 2.91 -17.70
N VAL A 217 0.64 2.24 -16.68
CA VAL A 217 1.94 2.60 -16.10
C VAL A 217 3.12 2.46 -17.09
N GLU A 218 2.96 1.64 -18.13
CA GLU A 218 4.00 1.47 -19.14
C GLU A 218 3.96 2.58 -20.19
N ALA A 219 2.79 3.13 -20.51
CA ALA A 219 2.63 4.27 -21.40
C ALA A 219 3.05 5.62 -20.78
N GLN A 220 2.94 5.74 -19.46
CA GLN A 220 3.25 6.98 -18.75
C GLN A 220 4.76 7.32 -18.78
N PRO A 221 5.14 8.59 -19.02
CA PRO A 221 6.54 9.02 -19.02
C PRO A 221 7.12 9.05 -17.60
N ASP A 222 8.43 8.88 -17.47
CA ASP A 222 9.12 9.15 -16.21
C ASP A 222 9.21 10.66 -15.97
N ARG A 223 8.68 11.14 -14.85
CA ARG A 223 8.68 12.56 -14.46
C ARG A 223 9.61 12.82 -13.29
N HIS A 224 10.03 14.07 -13.17
CA HIS A 224 10.84 14.52 -12.04
C HIS A 224 9.95 15.32 -11.10
N ALA A 225 9.84 14.85 -9.84
CA ALA A 225 9.01 15.48 -8.82
C ALA A 225 9.71 16.74 -8.28
N VAL A 226 9.56 17.83 -9.01
CA VAL A 226 9.97 19.19 -8.58
C VAL A 226 8.72 20.02 -8.31
N LEU A 227 8.83 21.00 -7.42
CA LEU A 227 7.73 21.91 -7.12
C LEU A 227 7.21 22.57 -8.42
N GLU A 228 5.89 22.72 -8.54
CA GLU A 228 5.19 23.26 -9.72
C GLU A 228 5.32 22.42 -11.01
N ALA A 229 5.87 21.21 -10.95
CA ALA A 229 5.86 20.31 -12.08
C ALA A 229 4.43 19.93 -12.48
N THR A 230 4.18 19.87 -13.79
CA THR A 230 2.86 19.52 -14.33
C THR A 230 2.49 18.09 -13.96
N GLU A 231 1.25 17.92 -13.51
CA GLU A 231 0.67 16.62 -13.16
C GLU A 231 0.69 15.65 -14.36
N SER A 232 0.74 14.37 -14.05
CA SER A 232 0.55 13.31 -15.05
C SER A 232 -0.92 13.20 -15.36
N HIS A 233 -1.23 12.95 -16.64
CA HIS A 233 -2.61 12.76 -17.07
C HIS A 233 -3.01 11.29 -16.90
N PRO A 234 -4.06 10.98 -16.13
CA PRO A 234 -4.57 9.62 -16.04
C PRO A 234 -5.16 9.18 -17.38
N ASP A 235 -5.12 7.88 -17.65
CA ASP A 235 -5.65 7.31 -18.89
C ASP A 235 -7.18 7.24 -18.89
N LEU A 236 -7.79 7.19 -17.70
CA LEU A 236 -9.24 7.24 -17.49
C LEU A 236 -9.54 7.89 -16.13
N ILE A 237 -10.63 8.64 -16.07
CA ILE A 237 -11.19 9.18 -14.81
C ILE A 237 -12.54 8.50 -14.58
N LEU A 238 -12.71 7.82 -13.46
CA LEU A 238 -13.98 7.22 -13.07
C LEU A 238 -14.72 8.20 -12.14
N THR A 239 -15.86 8.70 -12.61
CA THR A 239 -16.70 9.68 -11.89
C THR A 239 -17.80 8.97 -11.12
N GLY A 240 -18.39 9.62 -10.12
CA GLY A 240 -19.63 9.13 -9.50
C GLY A 240 -19.78 9.42 -8.02
N HIS A 241 -18.67 9.44 -7.27
CA HIS A 241 -18.72 9.83 -5.86
C HIS A 241 -19.06 11.31 -5.72
N LYS A 242 -19.72 11.64 -4.61
CA LYS A 242 -20.11 13.02 -4.24
C LYS A 242 -19.17 13.65 -3.22
N GLU A 243 -18.39 12.84 -2.53
CA GLU A 243 -17.37 13.21 -1.56
C GLU A 243 -16.12 12.35 -1.81
N ASN A 244 -15.03 12.60 -1.09
CA ASN A 244 -13.76 11.93 -1.34
C ASN A 244 -13.88 10.40 -1.24
N ALA A 245 -13.35 9.73 -2.26
CA ALA A 245 -13.16 8.30 -2.32
C ALA A 245 -11.75 7.99 -1.81
N GLU A 246 -11.58 7.91 -0.49
CA GLU A 246 -10.22 7.94 0.11
C GLU A 246 -9.53 6.58 0.02
N TYR A 247 -10.10 5.53 0.61
CA TYR A 247 -9.37 4.26 0.76
C TYR A 247 -10.00 3.07 0.05
N ALA A 248 -11.32 2.89 0.08
CA ALA A 248 -11.95 1.68 -0.43
C ALA A 248 -11.80 1.50 -1.95
N LEU A 249 -10.95 0.59 -2.42
CA LEU A 249 -10.71 0.32 -3.85
C LEU A 249 -10.43 -1.17 -4.10
N ALA A 250 -11.11 -1.75 -5.09
CA ALA A 250 -10.88 -3.12 -5.55
C ALA A 250 -11.04 -3.27 -7.06
N MET A 251 -10.26 -4.20 -7.63
CA MET A 251 -10.33 -4.59 -9.04
C MET A 251 -10.87 -6.02 -9.12
N CYS A 252 -11.80 -6.28 -10.03
CA CYS A 252 -12.40 -7.61 -10.16
C CYS A 252 -11.37 -8.59 -10.77
N PRO A 253 -11.20 -9.80 -10.20
CA PRO A 253 -10.28 -10.80 -10.76
C PRO A 253 -10.73 -11.41 -12.09
N ALA A 254 -12.04 -11.40 -12.38
CA ALA A 254 -12.61 -12.08 -13.54
C ALA A 254 -12.89 -11.14 -14.72
N GLU A 255 -13.34 -9.90 -14.44
CA GLU A 255 -13.75 -8.92 -15.44
C GLU A 255 -13.05 -7.58 -15.19
N PRO A 256 -12.91 -6.68 -16.19
CA PRO A 256 -12.30 -5.37 -16.00
C PRO A 256 -13.27 -4.38 -15.34
N TYR A 257 -13.65 -4.72 -14.11
CA TYR A 257 -14.53 -3.93 -13.26
C TYR A 257 -13.76 -3.34 -12.10
N VAL A 258 -14.17 -2.14 -11.70
CA VAL A 258 -13.59 -1.39 -10.58
C VAL A 258 -14.67 -1.12 -9.56
N LEU A 259 -14.35 -1.33 -8.28
CA LEU A 259 -15.20 -0.95 -7.15
C LEU A 259 -14.50 0.08 -6.29
N SER A 260 -15.27 1.05 -5.82
CA SER A 260 -14.83 2.07 -4.88
C SER A 260 -15.86 2.28 -3.79
N GLY A 261 -15.40 2.64 -2.60
CA GLY A 261 -16.22 3.22 -1.54
C GLY A 261 -15.77 4.66 -1.22
N GLY A 262 -16.69 5.48 -0.69
CA GLY A 262 -16.38 6.87 -0.38
C GLY A 262 -17.05 7.40 0.89
N LYS A 263 -16.68 8.64 1.25
CA LYS A 263 -17.28 9.42 2.35
C LYS A 263 -18.76 9.74 2.14
N ASP A 264 -19.19 9.69 0.88
CA ASP A 264 -20.59 9.79 0.49
C ASP A 264 -21.44 8.56 0.84
N LYS A 265 -20.84 7.57 1.53
CA LYS A 265 -21.50 6.36 2.08
C LYS A 265 -21.96 5.39 0.99
N SER A 266 -21.49 5.59 -0.24
CA SER A 266 -21.86 4.76 -1.38
C SER A 266 -20.72 3.83 -1.77
N VAL A 267 -21.09 2.70 -2.37
CA VAL A 267 -20.18 1.87 -3.15
C VAL A 267 -20.48 2.14 -4.61
N VAL A 268 -19.46 2.46 -5.40
CA VAL A 268 -19.59 2.77 -6.82
C VAL A 268 -18.85 1.73 -7.64
N TRP A 269 -19.46 1.32 -8.74
CA TRP A 269 -18.98 0.26 -9.62
C TRP A 269 -18.88 0.76 -11.05
N TRP A 270 -17.75 0.48 -11.72
CA TRP A 270 -17.51 0.83 -13.11
C TRP A 270 -17.10 -0.38 -13.95
N ASN A 271 -17.29 -0.26 -15.26
CA ASN A 271 -16.76 -1.16 -16.26
C ASN A 271 -15.75 -0.41 -17.13
N ILE A 272 -14.51 -0.88 -17.18
CA ILE A 272 -13.41 -0.28 -17.97
C ILE A 272 -13.02 -1.15 -19.17
N GLN A 273 -13.85 -2.15 -19.55
CA GLN A 273 -13.61 -3.07 -20.67
C GLN A 273 -13.22 -2.32 -21.94
N ASP A 274 -13.98 -1.28 -22.31
CA ASP A 274 -13.75 -0.51 -23.54
C ASP A 274 -12.32 0.07 -23.58
N HIS A 275 -11.85 0.63 -22.47
CA HIS A 275 -10.49 1.14 -22.35
C HIS A 275 -9.46 0.01 -22.49
N THR A 276 -9.63 -1.09 -21.75
CA THR A 276 -8.68 -2.23 -21.82
C THR A 276 -8.59 -2.87 -23.20
N SER A 277 -9.70 -2.93 -23.94
CA SER A 277 -9.74 -3.47 -25.30
C SER A 277 -8.97 -2.59 -26.29
N THR A 278 -9.07 -1.26 -26.18
CA THR A 278 -8.30 -0.33 -27.05
C THR A 278 -6.79 -0.45 -26.86
N LEU A 279 -6.34 -0.73 -25.63
CA LEU A 279 -4.91 -0.96 -25.35
C LEU A 279 -4.43 -2.30 -25.93
N GLY A 280 -5.27 -3.34 -25.92
CA GLY A 280 -4.94 -4.66 -26.46
C GLY A 280 -4.69 -4.66 -27.96
N ASP A 281 -5.47 -3.89 -28.73
CA ASP A 281 -5.34 -3.79 -30.20
C ASP A 281 -4.06 -3.06 -30.64
N SER A 282 -3.51 -2.18 -29.80
CA SER A 282 -2.25 -1.47 -30.09
C SER A 282 -1.01 -2.37 -30.12
N SER A 283 -1.13 -3.61 -29.63
CA SER A 283 -0.06 -4.62 -29.61
C SER A 283 -0.08 -5.59 -30.82
N LYS A 284 -1.05 -5.46 -31.75
CA LYS A 284 -1.27 -6.41 -32.86
C LYS A 284 -1.41 -5.78 -34.25
N THR A 285 -0.75 -4.65 -34.53
CA THR A 285 -0.71 -4.11 -35.89
C THR A 285 0.71 -4.04 -36.46
N GLU A 286 1.23 -5.20 -36.87
CA GLU A 286 2.07 -5.28 -38.06
C GLU A 286 1.28 -5.94 -39.20
N SER A 287 1.10 -5.18 -40.28
CA SER A 287 0.69 -5.58 -41.64
C SER A 287 -0.79 -5.98 -41.90
N SER A 288 -1.57 -5.05 -42.47
CA SER A 288 -2.01 -5.11 -43.89
C SER A 288 -3.09 -4.06 -44.20
N PRO A 289 -3.09 -3.43 -45.41
CA PRO A 289 -4.02 -2.36 -45.75
C PRO A 289 -5.29 -2.89 -46.42
N GLY A 290 -6.44 -2.35 -46.00
CA GLY A 290 -7.64 -2.28 -46.84
C GLY A 290 -8.92 -2.82 -46.20
N ALA A 291 -9.78 -1.93 -45.71
CA ALA A 291 -11.13 -1.71 -46.23
C ALA A 291 -11.93 -0.74 -45.34
N SER A 292 -12.73 0.07 -46.02
CA SER A 292 -13.49 1.22 -45.55
C SER A 292 -14.65 0.91 -44.60
N GLY A 293 -14.74 1.67 -43.50
CA GLY A 293 -15.88 2.57 -43.27
C GLY A 293 -16.90 2.20 -42.18
N SER A 294 -16.88 2.96 -41.07
CA SER A 294 -18.10 3.50 -40.46
C SER A 294 -17.76 4.78 -39.70
N LYS A 295 -18.35 5.90 -40.12
CA LYS A 295 -18.19 7.23 -39.51
C LYS A 295 -18.94 7.26 -38.18
N LEU A 296 -18.22 7.36 -37.07
CA LEU A 296 -18.75 7.90 -35.82
C LEU A 296 -18.46 9.40 -35.76
N SER A 297 -19.55 10.14 -35.52
CA SER A 297 -19.64 11.59 -35.38
C SER A 297 -18.59 12.14 -34.41
N GLY A 298 -17.62 12.87 -34.95
CA GLY A 298 -16.62 13.58 -34.16
C GLY A 298 -17.24 14.66 -33.28
N LYS A 299 -17.19 14.46 -31.96
CA LYS A 299 -16.99 15.56 -31.03
C LYS A 299 -15.49 15.78 -30.93
N THR A 300 -15.04 16.97 -31.29
CA THR A 300 -13.71 17.49 -30.95
C THR A 300 -13.58 17.49 -29.43
N VAL A 301 -12.94 16.46 -28.88
CA VAL A 301 -12.47 16.43 -27.50
C VAL A 301 -11.20 17.30 -27.48
N ASN A 302 -11.11 18.24 -26.55
CA ASN A 302 -9.84 18.93 -26.30
C ASN A 302 -8.81 17.87 -25.89
N ASP A 303 -7.68 17.78 -26.59
CA ASP A 303 -6.60 16.77 -26.38
C ASP A 303 -5.96 16.78 -24.97
N ASN A 304 -6.44 17.62 -24.03
CA ASN A 304 -5.87 17.80 -22.70
C ASN A 304 -6.73 17.24 -21.55
N ASP A 305 -7.94 16.71 -21.80
CA ASP A 305 -8.81 16.20 -20.73
C ASP A 305 -8.96 14.67 -20.85
N SER A 306 -8.63 13.96 -19.78
CA SER A 306 -8.70 12.50 -19.73
C SER A 306 -10.15 12.02 -19.90
N PRO A 307 -10.39 10.92 -20.64
CA PRO A 307 -11.75 10.42 -20.83
C PRO A 307 -12.39 10.04 -19.49
N LYS A 308 -13.69 10.32 -19.35
CA LYS A 308 -14.45 10.05 -18.13
C LYS A 308 -15.40 8.87 -18.32
N VAL A 309 -15.50 8.02 -17.30
CA VAL A 309 -16.42 6.87 -17.26
C VAL A 309 -17.39 7.03 -16.10
N GLU A 310 -18.66 7.04 -16.44
CA GLU A 310 -19.75 7.11 -15.48
C GLU A 310 -20.00 5.76 -14.80
N PRO A 311 -20.58 5.76 -13.58
CA PRO A 311 -20.89 4.55 -12.85
C PRO A 311 -21.80 3.60 -13.63
N ARG A 312 -21.47 2.31 -13.57
CA ARG A 312 -22.39 1.22 -13.91
C ARG A 312 -23.44 1.01 -12.83
N GLY A 313 -23.08 1.23 -11.56
CA GLY A 313 -23.99 1.14 -10.43
C GLY A 313 -23.49 1.95 -9.22
N ILE A 314 -24.44 2.53 -8.48
CA ILE A 314 -24.20 3.22 -7.21
C ILE A 314 -25.07 2.56 -6.14
N PHE A 315 -24.41 1.91 -5.19
CA PHE A 315 -25.02 1.06 -4.17
C PHE A 315 -25.13 1.82 -2.86
N HIS A 316 -26.30 1.72 -2.22
CA HIS A 316 -26.65 2.50 -1.04
C HIS A 316 -27.08 1.56 0.09
N GLY A 317 -26.43 1.67 1.25
CA GLY A 317 -26.72 0.79 2.39
C GLY A 317 -25.87 1.07 3.64
N HIS A 318 -24.68 1.65 3.45
CA HIS A 318 -23.91 2.22 4.56
C HIS A 318 -24.54 3.53 5.05
N SER A 319 -24.35 3.79 6.34
CA SER A 319 -24.82 5.01 7.02
C SER A 319 -23.68 5.98 7.39
N SER A 320 -22.43 5.56 7.17
CA SER A 320 -21.20 6.33 7.33
C SER A 320 -20.20 5.98 6.21
N THR A 321 -18.97 6.49 6.27
CA THR A 321 -17.89 6.25 5.30
C THR A 321 -17.72 4.77 4.97
N VAL A 322 -17.52 4.45 3.70
CA VAL A 322 -17.11 3.11 3.27
C VAL A 322 -15.58 3.04 3.28
N GLU A 323 -15.03 2.20 4.14
CA GLU A 323 -13.59 2.11 4.42
C GLU A 323 -12.89 1.09 3.52
N ASP A 324 -13.57 0.01 3.15
CA ASP A 324 -13.02 -0.99 2.23
C ASP A 324 -14.10 -1.76 1.44
N VAL A 325 -13.69 -2.28 0.28
CA VAL A 325 -14.53 -3.04 -0.66
C VAL A 325 -13.73 -4.19 -1.25
N GLN A 326 -14.40 -5.31 -1.55
CA GLN A 326 -13.75 -6.44 -2.21
C GLN A 326 -14.75 -7.24 -3.06
N PHE A 327 -14.35 -7.59 -4.29
CA PHE A 327 -15.13 -8.47 -5.16
C PHE A 327 -15.13 -9.91 -4.64
N CYS A 328 -16.23 -10.63 -4.91
CA CYS A 328 -16.25 -12.08 -4.76
C CYS A 328 -15.29 -12.71 -5.80
N PRO A 329 -14.33 -13.56 -5.39
CA PRO A 329 -13.35 -14.15 -6.32
C PRO A 329 -13.97 -15.03 -7.41
N SER A 330 -15.17 -15.57 -7.18
CA SER A 330 -15.87 -16.45 -8.13
C SER A 330 -16.96 -15.75 -8.97
N SER A 331 -17.22 -14.47 -8.71
CA SER A 331 -18.37 -13.77 -9.30
C SER A 331 -18.10 -12.28 -9.45
N ALA A 332 -18.14 -11.79 -10.69
CA ALA A 332 -17.99 -10.38 -11.00
C ALA A 332 -19.24 -9.53 -10.64
N GLN A 333 -20.30 -10.15 -10.14
CA GLN A 333 -21.56 -9.49 -9.77
C GLN A 333 -21.77 -9.42 -8.25
N GLU A 334 -20.97 -10.16 -7.47
CA GLU A 334 -21.04 -10.18 -6.02
C GLU A 334 -19.81 -9.49 -5.44
N PHE A 335 -20.01 -8.72 -4.37
CA PHE A 335 -18.94 -8.02 -3.68
C PHE A 335 -19.37 -7.70 -2.25
N CYS A 336 -18.41 -7.27 -1.44
CA CYS A 336 -18.62 -6.88 -0.06
C CYS A 336 -18.04 -5.50 0.22
N SER A 337 -18.54 -4.87 1.27
CA SER A 337 -18.03 -3.59 1.77
C SER A 337 -18.14 -3.49 3.28
N VAL A 338 -17.28 -2.67 3.86
CA VAL A 338 -17.23 -2.36 5.29
C VAL A 338 -17.04 -0.86 5.51
N GLY A 339 -17.36 -0.36 6.70
CA GLY A 339 -17.25 1.06 6.98
C GLY A 339 -17.37 1.46 8.45
N ASP A 340 -17.37 2.78 8.66
CA ASP A 340 -17.49 3.46 9.96
C ASP A 340 -18.85 3.23 10.66
N ASP A 341 -19.82 2.65 9.97
CA ASP A 341 -21.09 2.24 10.58
C ASP A 341 -21.03 0.84 11.21
N SER A 342 -19.81 0.30 11.36
CA SER A 342 -19.50 -1.01 11.94
C SER A 342 -20.22 -2.17 11.24
N CYS A 343 -20.60 -2.00 9.98
CA CYS A 343 -21.35 -3.00 9.20
C CYS A 343 -20.43 -3.74 8.23
N LEU A 344 -20.75 -5.02 8.01
CA LEU A 344 -20.31 -5.78 6.83
C LEU A 344 -21.52 -5.95 5.91
N ILE A 345 -21.41 -5.52 4.66
CA ILE A 345 -22.48 -5.62 3.68
C ILE A 345 -22.04 -6.51 2.52
N LEU A 346 -22.90 -7.47 2.14
CA LEU A 346 -22.79 -8.21 0.90
C LEU A 346 -23.78 -7.68 -0.12
N TRP A 347 -23.30 -7.55 -1.35
CA TRP A 347 -24.02 -7.00 -2.48
C TRP A 347 -24.10 -8.03 -3.59
N ASP A 348 -25.22 -7.99 -4.32
CA ASP A 348 -25.38 -8.70 -5.59
C ASP A 348 -25.97 -7.72 -6.59
N ALA A 349 -25.14 -7.29 -7.54
CA ALA A 349 -25.50 -6.31 -8.56
C ALA A 349 -26.68 -6.75 -9.45
N ARG A 350 -26.99 -8.05 -9.50
CA ARG A 350 -28.15 -8.58 -10.24
C ARG A 350 -29.47 -8.31 -9.52
N THR A 351 -29.43 -8.13 -8.20
CA THR A 351 -30.60 -7.92 -7.35
C THR A 351 -30.97 -6.44 -7.18
N GLY A 352 -30.09 -5.54 -7.64
CA GLY A 352 -30.27 -4.09 -7.59
C GLY A 352 -29.14 -3.40 -6.82
N THR A 353 -29.42 -2.19 -6.34
CA THR A 353 -28.43 -1.32 -5.66
C THR A 353 -28.58 -1.30 -4.13
N SER A 354 -29.42 -2.18 -3.58
CA SER A 354 -29.63 -2.34 -2.14
C SER A 354 -28.84 -3.53 -1.59
N PRO A 355 -28.53 -3.57 -0.28
CA PRO A 355 -27.84 -4.70 0.34
C PRO A 355 -28.54 -6.03 0.09
N ALA A 356 -27.78 -7.05 -0.34
CA ALA A 356 -28.28 -8.42 -0.38
C ALA A 356 -28.28 -9.03 1.03
N VAL A 357 -27.22 -8.77 1.80
CA VAL A 357 -27.11 -9.09 3.22
C VAL A 357 -26.43 -7.93 3.92
N LYS A 358 -26.92 -7.52 5.09
CA LYS A 358 -26.29 -6.53 5.95
C LYS A 358 -26.10 -7.12 7.33
N VAL A 359 -24.86 -7.25 7.77
CA VAL A 359 -24.48 -7.61 9.14
C VAL A 359 -24.27 -6.31 9.89
N GLU A 360 -25.19 -5.99 10.79
CA GLU A 360 -25.07 -4.82 11.65
C GLU A 360 -24.20 -5.16 12.85
N LYS A 361 -23.38 -4.21 13.30
CA LYS A 361 -22.47 -4.40 14.44
C LYS A 361 -21.57 -5.63 14.24
N ALA A 362 -21.00 -5.75 13.04
CA ALA A 362 -20.01 -6.78 12.73
C ALA A 362 -18.81 -6.69 13.70
N HIS A 363 -18.48 -5.48 14.15
CA HIS A 363 -17.48 -5.21 15.18
C HIS A 363 -18.00 -4.21 16.23
N GLY A 364 -17.22 -4.04 17.31
CA GLY A 364 -17.48 -3.04 18.35
C GLY A 364 -16.99 -1.62 18.03
N GLY A 365 -16.46 -1.40 16.83
CA GLY A 365 -15.98 -0.11 16.34
C GLY A 365 -15.95 -0.09 14.81
N ASP A 366 -15.34 0.96 14.24
CA ASP A 366 -15.22 1.15 12.79
C ASP A 366 -14.51 -0.04 12.14
N VAL A 367 -14.97 -0.46 10.97
CA VAL A 367 -14.41 -1.62 10.25
C VAL A 367 -13.60 -1.09 9.06
N HIS A 368 -12.28 -1.13 9.17
CA HIS A 368 -11.36 -0.47 8.25
C HIS A 368 -10.99 -1.29 7.00
N CYS A 369 -11.08 -2.61 7.09
CA CYS A 369 -10.61 -3.48 6.02
C CYS A 369 -11.42 -4.76 5.88
N VAL A 370 -11.52 -5.27 4.65
CA VAL A 370 -12.21 -6.52 4.31
C VAL A 370 -11.43 -7.28 3.24
N ASP A 371 -11.38 -8.60 3.37
CA ASP A 371 -10.87 -9.44 2.28
C ASP A 371 -11.64 -10.75 2.14
N TRP A 372 -11.80 -11.20 0.90
CA TRP A 372 -12.60 -12.36 0.53
C TRP A 372 -11.67 -13.48 0.06
N ASN A 373 -11.77 -14.64 0.72
CA ASN A 373 -10.87 -15.75 0.48
C ASN A 373 -10.98 -16.28 -0.96
N LEU A 374 -9.88 -16.25 -1.71
CA LEU A 374 -9.83 -16.71 -3.10
C LEU A 374 -9.95 -18.22 -3.26
N HIS A 375 -9.65 -18.98 -2.21
CA HIS A 375 -9.61 -20.44 -2.22
C HIS A 375 -10.91 -21.05 -1.68
N ASP A 376 -11.57 -20.37 -0.73
CA ASP A 376 -12.91 -20.73 -0.24
C ASP A 376 -13.80 -19.50 -0.19
N VAL A 377 -14.64 -19.36 -1.22
CA VAL A 377 -15.56 -18.22 -1.41
C VAL A 377 -16.59 -18.05 -0.30
N ASN A 378 -16.68 -18.97 0.67
CA ASN A 378 -17.55 -18.81 1.82
C ASN A 378 -16.95 -17.94 2.91
N TYR A 379 -15.62 -17.76 2.94
CA TYR A 379 -14.93 -17.06 4.02
C TYR A 379 -14.57 -15.62 3.68
N ILE A 380 -14.86 -14.73 4.63
CA ILE A 380 -14.58 -13.29 4.57
C ILE A 380 -13.89 -12.90 5.87
N LEU A 381 -12.87 -12.03 5.78
CA LEU A 381 -12.20 -11.41 6.92
C LEU A 381 -12.58 -9.94 7.01
N THR A 382 -12.72 -9.44 8.23
CA THR A 382 -12.87 -8.02 8.52
C THR A 382 -11.94 -7.60 9.65
N GLY A 383 -11.27 -6.45 9.52
CA GLY A 383 -10.44 -5.85 10.57
C GLY A 383 -11.01 -4.51 11.04
N SER A 384 -10.84 -4.21 12.33
CA SER A 384 -11.54 -3.08 12.97
C SER A 384 -10.68 -2.29 13.95
N ALA A 385 -11.15 -1.07 14.23
CA ALA A 385 -10.74 -0.23 15.37
C ALA A 385 -10.90 -0.91 16.74
N ASP A 386 -11.67 -2.00 16.84
CA ASP A 386 -11.79 -2.80 18.06
C ASP A 386 -10.59 -3.76 18.32
N ASN A 387 -9.50 -3.59 17.57
CA ASN A 387 -8.24 -4.32 17.63
C ASN A 387 -8.33 -5.80 17.21
N SER A 388 -9.42 -6.20 16.55
CA SER A 388 -9.66 -7.60 16.21
C SER A 388 -9.84 -7.83 14.72
N VAL A 389 -9.61 -9.08 14.32
CA VAL A 389 -10.03 -9.60 13.02
C VAL A 389 -11.17 -10.59 13.23
N CYS A 390 -12.27 -10.44 12.50
CA CYS A 390 -13.37 -11.39 12.50
C CYS A 390 -13.38 -12.19 11.20
N MET A 391 -13.64 -13.50 11.31
CA MET A 391 -13.87 -14.38 10.16
C MET A 391 -15.32 -14.78 10.08
N TRP A 392 -15.89 -14.68 8.89
CA TRP A 392 -17.31 -14.87 8.62
C TRP A 392 -17.54 -16.00 7.63
N ASP A 393 -18.60 -16.76 7.83
CA ASP A 393 -19.11 -17.71 6.82
C ASP A 393 -20.33 -17.05 6.18
N ARG A 394 -20.23 -16.67 4.90
CA ARG A 394 -21.33 -16.01 4.19
C ARG A 394 -22.62 -16.83 4.18
N ARG A 395 -22.54 -18.15 4.32
CA ARG A 395 -23.71 -19.06 4.37
C ARG A 395 -24.48 -18.95 5.68
N ASN A 396 -23.84 -18.41 6.73
CA ASN A 396 -24.38 -18.27 8.08
C ASN A 396 -24.73 -16.82 8.44
N LEU A 397 -24.67 -15.88 7.48
CA LEU A 397 -25.07 -14.50 7.71
C LEU A 397 -26.60 -14.40 7.59
N GLY A 398 -27.28 -14.36 8.73
CA GLY A 398 -28.74 -14.30 8.79
C GLY A 398 -29.30 -12.99 8.22
N SER A 399 -30.51 -13.07 7.64
CA SER A 399 -31.23 -11.93 7.06
C SER A 399 -31.73 -10.89 8.09
N GLY A 400 -31.59 -11.16 9.40
CA GLY A 400 -32.05 -10.31 10.50
C GLY A 400 -30.98 -9.38 11.09
N GLY A 401 -29.86 -9.16 10.40
CA GLY A 401 -28.77 -8.28 10.89
C GLY A 401 -27.86 -8.90 11.95
N ALA A 402 -28.26 -10.00 12.59
CA ALA A 402 -27.45 -10.76 13.53
C ALA A 402 -26.56 -11.78 12.78
N GLY A 403 -25.36 -11.37 12.42
CA GLY A 403 -24.27 -12.29 12.06
C GLY A 403 -23.36 -12.50 13.26
N THR A 404 -23.05 -13.74 13.61
CA THR A 404 -21.96 -14.05 14.55
C THR A 404 -20.73 -14.49 13.76
N PRO A 405 -19.55 -13.91 14.01
CA PRO A 405 -18.34 -14.37 13.35
C PRO A 405 -18.06 -15.82 13.76
N ILE A 406 -17.52 -16.62 12.84
CA ILE A 406 -17.04 -17.98 13.11
C ILE A 406 -15.95 -17.92 14.18
N HIS A 407 -15.06 -16.93 14.06
CA HIS A 407 -13.97 -16.71 14.99
C HIS A 407 -13.61 -15.22 15.07
N LYS A 408 -13.16 -14.81 16.26
CA LYS A 408 -12.57 -13.49 16.53
C LYS A 408 -11.10 -13.70 16.90
N PHE A 409 -10.20 -13.23 16.05
CA PHE A 409 -8.76 -13.30 16.27
C PHE A 409 -8.31 -12.09 17.10
N GLU A 410 -7.88 -12.37 18.32
CA GLU A 410 -7.40 -11.38 19.28
C GLU A 410 -5.87 -11.48 19.38
N GLY A 411 -5.15 -10.39 19.13
CA GLY A 411 -3.68 -10.38 19.24
C GLY A 411 -3.05 -9.04 18.90
N HIS A 412 -3.73 -8.20 18.13
CA HIS A 412 -3.35 -6.80 17.99
C HIS A 412 -3.70 -6.00 19.25
N LYS A 413 -2.94 -4.94 19.47
CA LYS A 413 -3.08 -4.02 20.62
C LYS A 413 -3.63 -2.65 20.23
N ALA A 414 -3.86 -2.44 18.94
CA ALA A 414 -4.42 -1.23 18.36
C ALA A 414 -5.22 -1.58 17.08
N ALA A 415 -5.79 -0.56 16.43
CA ALA A 415 -6.70 -0.71 15.30
C ALA A 415 -6.07 -1.53 14.16
N VAL A 416 -6.83 -2.49 13.63
CA VAL A 416 -6.41 -3.28 12.46
C VAL A 416 -6.72 -2.48 11.19
N LEU A 417 -5.69 -2.20 10.40
CA LEU A 417 -5.76 -1.32 9.23
C LEU A 417 -5.87 -2.09 7.90
N CYS A 418 -5.30 -3.29 7.83
CA CYS A 418 -5.33 -4.12 6.63
C CYS A 418 -5.43 -5.61 6.99
N VAL A 419 -6.19 -6.36 6.21
CA VAL A 419 -6.28 -7.84 6.26
C VAL A 419 -6.19 -8.38 4.83
N GLN A 420 -5.44 -9.46 4.64
CA GLN A 420 -5.35 -10.13 3.34
C GLN A 420 -5.15 -11.64 3.49
N TRP A 421 -5.98 -12.42 2.81
CA TRP A 421 -5.76 -13.85 2.61
C TRP A 421 -4.47 -14.09 1.85
N SER A 422 -3.80 -15.19 2.17
CA SER A 422 -2.65 -15.65 1.41
C SER A 422 -3.10 -16.09 0.01
N PRO A 423 -2.39 -15.68 -1.06
CA PRO A 423 -2.68 -16.13 -2.42
C PRO A 423 -2.38 -17.62 -2.66
N ASP A 424 -1.60 -18.24 -1.77
CA ASP A 424 -1.09 -19.61 -1.93
C ASP A 424 -1.70 -20.62 -0.97
N LYS A 425 -2.28 -20.16 0.15
CA LYS A 425 -2.70 -20.99 1.27
C LYS A 425 -4.10 -20.60 1.74
N ALA A 426 -5.06 -21.47 1.46
CA ALA A 426 -6.48 -21.28 1.79
C ALA A 426 -6.77 -20.95 3.27
N SER A 427 -5.93 -21.44 4.19
CA SER A 427 -6.14 -21.23 5.62
C SER A 427 -5.45 -20.01 6.22
N VAL A 428 -4.53 -19.39 5.48
CA VAL A 428 -3.59 -18.41 6.00
C VAL A 428 -3.98 -17.01 5.59
N PHE A 429 -3.82 -16.05 6.50
CA PHE A 429 -4.00 -14.64 6.21
C PHE A 429 -3.04 -13.77 7.03
N GLY A 430 -2.81 -12.55 6.56
CA GLY A 430 -2.07 -11.51 7.26
C GLY A 430 -3.01 -10.45 7.81
N SER A 431 -2.61 -9.78 8.89
CA SER A 431 -3.24 -8.54 9.36
C SER A 431 -2.19 -7.56 9.87
N SER A 432 -2.36 -6.28 9.54
CA SER A 432 -1.49 -5.19 10.01
C SER A 432 -2.28 -4.18 10.82
N ALA A 433 -1.62 -3.50 11.75
CA ALA A 433 -2.28 -2.62 12.69
C ALA A 433 -1.45 -1.39 13.08
N GLU A 434 -2.08 -0.49 13.83
CA GLU A 434 -1.45 0.69 14.43
C GLU A 434 -0.41 0.37 15.52
N ASP A 435 -0.36 -0.88 16.00
CA ASP A 435 0.60 -1.33 17.01
C ASP A 435 2.01 -1.62 16.44
N GLY A 436 2.16 -1.45 15.13
CA GLY A 436 3.40 -1.68 14.39
C GLY A 436 3.74 -3.15 14.18
N PHE A 437 2.78 -4.06 14.35
CA PHE A 437 2.95 -5.48 14.06
C PHE A 437 2.14 -5.90 12.83
N LEU A 438 2.71 -6.84 12.08
CA LEU A 438 1.99 -7.61 11.07
C LEU A 438 1.94 -9.06 11.54
N ASN A 439 0.73 -9.54 11.79
CA ASN A 439 0.47 -10.90 12.25
C ASN A 439 0.11 -11.80 11.08
N VAL A 440 0.66 -13.02 11.07
CA VAL A 440 0.28 -14.08 10.12
C VAL A 440 -0.40 -15.20 10.88
N TRP A 441 -1.61 -15.51 10.42
CA TRP A 441 -2.56 -16.40 11.06
C TRP A 441 -2.83 -17.61 10.18
N ASP A 442 -3.21 -18.71 10.81
CA ASP A 442 -3.68 -19.93 10.16
C ASP A 442 -4.91 -20.42 10.91
N HIS A 443 -6.09 -20.28 10.29
CA HIS A 443 -7.34 -20.57 10.98
C HIS A 443 -7.55 -22.08 11.22
N GLU A 444 -6.85 -22.96 10.48
CA GLU A 444 -6.88 -24.41 10.74
C GLU A 444 -6.03 -24.83 11.96
N LYS A 445 -5.23 -23.89 12.50
CA LYS A 445 -4.47 -24.05 13.74
C LYS A 445 -5.21 -23.52 14.97
N ILE A 446 -6.43 -22.99 14.81
CA ILE A 446 -7.30 -22.67 15.95
C ILE A 446 -7.52 -23.94 16.79
N GLY A 447 -7.27 -23.85 18.10
CA GLY A 447 -7.39 -24.98 19.03
C GLY A 447 -6.16 -25.90 19.12
N LYS A 448 -5.19 -25.79 18.19
CA LYS A 448 -3.93 -26.56 18.22
C LYS A 448 -2.78 -25.74 18.83
N LYS A 449 -3.03 -25.08 19.97
CA LYS A 449 -2.04 -24.19 20.60
C LYS A 449 -0.82 -24.99 21.11
N LYS A 450 0.37 -24.71 20.55
CA LYS A 450 1.65 -25.17 21.14
C LYS A 450 2.02 -24.35 22.39
N ASN A 451 1.69 -23.05 22.41
CA ASN A 451 1.91 -22.15 23.54
C ASN A 451 0.56 -21.64 24.09
N PRO A 452 0.23 -21.83 25.38
CA PRO A 452 -1.03 -21.35 25.95
C PRO A 452 -1.17 -19.82 25.90
N ASN A 453 -0.07 -19.08 25.90
CA ASN A 453 -0.05 -17.62 25.91
C ASN A 453 -0.14 -16.99 24.50
N SER A 454 -0.08 -17.78 23.43
CA SER A 454 -0.23 -17.23 22.08
C SER A 454 -1.72 -17.14 21.70
N PRO A 455 -2.12 -16.09 20.97
CA PRO A 455 -3.39 -16.05 20.26
C PRO A 455 -3.68 -17.31 19.46
N ALA A 456 -4.96 -17.66 19.33
CA ALA A 456 -5.35 -18.81 18.50
C ALA A 456 -5.08 -18.51 17.01
N GLY A 457 -4.53 -19.48 16.30
CA GLY A 457 -4.21 -19.34 14.87
C GLY A 457 -2.96 -18.50 14.56
N LEU A 458 -2.48 -17.64 15.47
CA LEU A 458 -1.25 -16.89 15.25
C LEU A 458 -0.05 -17.82 15.22
N PHE A 459 0.74 -17.77 14.14
CA PHE A 459 1.96 -18.57 14.04
C PHE A 459 3.20 -17.77 13.64
N PHE A 460 3.04 -16.54 13.16
CA PHE A 460 4.15 -15.62 12.94
C PHE A 460 3.74 -14.18 13.23
N GLN A 461 4.66 -13.39 13.79
CA GLN A 461 4.48 -11.96 14.00
C GLN A 461 5.73 -11.24 13.51
N HIS A 462 5.54 -10.40 12.50
CA HIS A 462 6.56 -9.49 12.00
C HIS A 462 6.57 -8.23 12.88
N ALA A 463 7.71 -7.96 13.51
CA ALA A 463 7.94 -6.83 14.42
C ALA A 463 9.01 -5.86 13.90
N GLY A 464 9.18 -5.80 12.57
CA GLY A 464 10.21 -4.99 11.93
C GLY A 464 9.88 -3.52 11.78
N HIS A 465 8.61 -3.12 11.93
CA HIS A 465 8.22 -1.72 11.91
C HIS A 465 8.19 -1.12 13.32
N ARG A 466 8.48 0.18 13.42
CA ARG A 466 8.51 0.92 14.69
C ARG A 466 7.26 1.77 14.92
N ASP A 467 6.40 1.89 13.92
CA ASP A 467 5.13 2.62 13.97
C ASP A 467 4.06 1.83 13.20
N LYS A 468 2.85 2.38 13.09
CA LYS A 468 1.71 1.79 12.37
C LYS A 468 2.10 1.26 10.99
N ILE A 469 1.56 0.10 10.63
CA ILE A 469 1.75 -0.49 9.30
C ILE A 469 0.49 -0.20 8.50
N VAL A 470 0.62 0.69 7.51
CA VAL A 470 -0.51 1.30 6.80
C VAL A 470 -1.04 0.42 5.65
N ASP A 471 -0.17 -0.33 4.98
CA ASP A 471 -0.55 -1.29 3.94
C ASP A 471 0.49 -2.41 3.85
N PHE A 472 0.07 -3.57 3.36
CA PHE A 472 0.96 -4.66 3.00
C PHE A 472 0.38 -5.45 1.83
N HIS A 473 1.22 -6.21 1.12
CA HIS A 473 0.79 -7.08 0.03
C HIS A 473 1.58 -8.38 -0.01
N TRP A 474 0.85 -9.48 -0.15
CA TRP A 474 1.44 -10.78 -0.47
C TRP A 474 1.98 -10.80 -1.89
N ASN A 475 3.11 -11.49 -2.10
CA ASN A 475 3.66 -11.70 -3.43
C ASN A 475 3.09 -13.00 -4.03
N SER A 476 2.12 -12.89 -4.93
CA SER A 476 1.52 -14.05 -5.61
C SER A 476 2.47 -14.80 -6.56
N SER A 477 3.63 -14.22 -6.88
CA SER A 477 4.65 -14.86 -7.72
C SER A 477 5.77 -15.51 -6.91
N ASP A 478 5.85 -15.25 -5.61
CA ASP A 478 6.85 -15.81 -4.71
C ASP A 478 6.24 -16.07 -3.32
N PRO A 479 5.85 -17.33 -3.04
CA PRO A 479 5.11 -17.67 -1.83
C PRO A 479 5.82 -17.24 -0.54
N TRP A 480 5.01 -16.81 0.43
CA TRP A 480 5.45 -16.33 1.75
C TRP A 480 6.24 -15.02 1.78
N THR A 481 6.43 -14.38 0.62
CA THR A 481 7.03 -13.04 0.55
C THR A 481 5.95 -11.97 0.69
N ILE A 482 6.21 -10.99 1.55
CA ILE A 482 5.34 -9.84 1.80
C ILE A 482 6.14 -8.55 1.59
N VAL A 483 5.48 -7.52 1.07
CA VAL A 483 5.92 -6.13 1.20
C VAL A 483 5.00 -5.42 2.19
N SER A 484 5.56 -4.60 3.08
CA SER A 484 4.81 -3.80 4.06
C SER A 484 5.40 -2.40 4.18
N VAL A 485 4.55 -1.40 4.41
CA VAL A 485 4.95 0.00 4.58
C VAL A 485 4.47 0.56 5.92
N SER A 486 5.30 1.41 6.53
CA SER A 486 5.03 2.04 7.83
C SER A 486 5.43 3.51 7.82
N ASP A 487 4.75 4.29 8.66
CA ASP A 487 4.94 5.74 8.87
C ASP A 487 5.94 6.03 10.00
N ASP A 488 7.00 5.23 10.13
CA ASP A 488 8.02 5.38 11.19
C ASP A 488 9.06 6.48 10.89
N GLY A 489 8.61 7.54 10.21
CA GLY A 489 9.45 8.64 9.74
C GLY A 489 10.17 9.41 10.85
N GLU A 490 9.52 9.58 12.01
CA GLU A 490 10.13 10.21 13.19
C GLU A 490 11.34 9.42 13.74
N SER A 491 11.43 8.11 13.43
CA SER A 491 12.48 7.21 13.94
C SER A 491 13.64 7.04 12.95
N THR A 492 13.39 7.18 11.65
CA THR A 492 14.37 6.91 10.58
C THR A 492 14.88 8.18 9.88
N GLY A 493 14.35 9.36 10.21
CA GLY A 493 14.77 10.64 9.61
C GLY A 493 14.26 10.85 8.18
N GLY A 494 13.23 10.12 7.77
CA GLY A 494 12.59 10.17 6.45
C GLY A 494 11.06 10.04 6.56
N GLY A 495 10.42 9.59 5.48
CA GLY A 495 8.97 9.40 5.42
C GLY A 495 8.47 8.07 5.96
N GLY A 496 9.36 7.22 6.45
CA GLY A 496 9.03 5.88 6.95
C GLY A 496 9.79 4.78 6.24
N THR A 497 9.32 3.54 6.39
CA THR A 497 10.02 2.34 5.93
C THR A 497 9.15 1.47 5.04
N LEU A 498 9.76 0.97 3.97
CA LEU A 498 9.28 -0.18 3.23
C LEU A 498 10.12 -1.40 3.59
N GLN A 499 9.46 -2.48 3.97
CA GLN A 499 10.12 -3.75 4.25
C GLN A 499 9.60 -4.83 3.31
N ILE A 500 10.53 -5.64 2.79
CA ILE A 500 10.23 -6.84 2.02
C ILE A 500 10.82 -8.00 2.77
N TRP A 501 10.02 -9.01 3.05
CA TRP A 501 10.45 -10.10 3.90
C TRP A 501 9.78 -11.41 3.52
N ARG A 502 10.52 -12.49 3.68
CA ARG A 502 10.07 -13.87 3.55
C ARG A 502 10.38 -14.58 4.85
N MET A 503 9.34 -15.05 5.54
CA MET A 503 9.53 -15.84 6.77
C MET A 503 10.33 -17.11 6.45
N THR A 504 11.08 -17.60 7.43
CA THR A 504 11.89 -18.81 7.22
C THR A 504 11.02 -20.05 6.95
N ASP A 505 11.45 -20.91 6.04
CA ASP A 505 10.76 -22.15 5.70
C ASP A 505 10.59 -23.10 6.89
N LEU A 506 11.43 -22.99 7.91
CA LEU A 506 11.35 -23.73 9.17
C LEU A 506 10.08 -23.44 9.99
N ILE A 507 9.41 -22.30 9.75
CA ILE A 507 8.23 -21.89 10.52
C ILE A 507 6.94 -22.51 9.95
N TYR A 508 6.83 -22.63 8.62
CA TYR A 508 5.58 -23.04 7.97
C TYR A 508 5.62 -24.43 7.37
N ARG A 509 6.80 -25.03 7.16
CA ARG A 509 6.90 -26.39 6.63
C ARG A 509 6.48 -27.44 7.67
N PRO A 510 5.94 -28.60 7.24
CA PRO A 510 5.66 -29.71 8.14
C PRO A 510 6.92 -30.14 8.91
N GLU A 511 6.77 -30.38 10.21
CA GLU A 511 7.87 -30.69 11.12
C GLU A 511 8.66 -31.93 10.66
N ASP A 512 7.96 -32.97 10.21
CA ASP A 512 8.57 -34.22 9.74
C ASP A 512 9.43 -34.01 8.47
N GLU A 513 9.02 -33.11 7.57
CA GLU A 513 9.79 -32.80 6.37
C GLU A 513 11.07 -32.01 6.71
N VAL A 514 10.96 -31.06 7.64
CA VAL A 514 12.10 -30.28 8.12
C VAL A 514 13.10 -31.18 8.82
N LEU A 515 12.64 -32.06 9.72
CA LEU A 515 13.49 -33.01 10.43
C LEU A 515 14.18 -34.00 9.47
N ALA A 516 13.44 -34.53 8.48
CA ALA A 516 14.01 -35.41 7.47
C ALA A 516 15.10 -34.72 6.64
N GLU A 517 14.93 -33.44 6.31
CA GLU A 517 15.95 -32.67 5.61
C GLU A 517 17.17 -32.39 6.50
N LEU A 518 16.96 -31.99 7.76
CA LEU A 518 18.05 -31.71 8.71
C LEU A 518 18.93 -32.93 8.98
N GLU A 519 18.37 -34.14 8.99
CA GLU A 519 19.15 -35.37 9.14
C GLU A 519 20.18 -35.56 8.01
N ASN A 520 19.91 -35.09 6.79
CA ASN A 520 20.88 -35.13 5.69
C ASN A 520 22.11 -34.25 5.95
N PHE A 521 21.97 -33.21 6.77
CA PHE A 521 23.03 -32.24 7.08
C PHE A 521 23.68 -32.45 8.45
N LYS A 522 23.18 -33.41 9.24
CA LYS A 522 23.63 -33.66 10.62
C LYS A 522 25.14 -33.89 10.76
N ALA A 523 25.73 -34.66 9.84
CA ALA A 523 27.18 -34.90 9.83
C ALA A 523 27.99 -33.62 9.57
N HIS A 524 27.49 -32.73 8.70
CA HIS A 524 28.12 -31.45 8.40
C HIS A 524 28.00 -30.49 9.59
N LEU A 525 26.81 -30.36 10.18
CA LEU A 525 26.58 -29.52 11.37
C LEU A 525 27.45 -29.96 12.56
N ALA A 526 27.62 -31.27 12.77
CA ALA A 526 28.51 -31.81 13.79
C ALA A 526 29.98 -31.44 13.55
N SER A 527 30.39 -31.27 12.29
CA SER A 527 31.76 -30.83 11.92
C SER A 527 31.99 -29.33 12.07
N CYS A 528 30.92 -28.53 12.04
CA CYS A 528 30.94 -27.07 12.19
C CYS A 528 30.94 -26.60 13.66
N ALA A 529 30.64 -27.49 14.61
CA ALA A 529 30.73 -27.16 16.04
C ALA A 529 32.17 -26.79 16.40
N PRO A 530 32.41 -25.67 17.11
CA PRO A 530 33.77 -25.31 17.51
C PRO A 530 34.34 -26.45 18.35
N ARG A 531 35.51 -26.98 17.95
CA ARG A 531 36.25 -27.91 18.80
C ARG A 531 36.60 -27.17 20.08
N SER A 532 36.01 -27.64 21.19
CA SER A 532 36.15 -27.12 22.54
C SER A 532 37.61 -26.91 22.96
#